data_AF-A0A920IDJ8-F1
#
_entry.id   AF-A0A920IDJ8-F1
#
_cell.length_a   1.000
_cell.length_b   1.000
_cell.length_c   1.000
_cell.angle_alpha   90.00
_cell.angle_beta   90.00
_cell.angle_gamma   90.00
#
_symmetry.space_group_name_H-M   'P 1'
#
loop_
_entity.id
_entity.type
_entity.pdbx_description
1 polymer ?
#
loop_
_entity_poly.entity_id
_entity_poly.type
_entity_poly.pdbx_seq_one_letter_code
_entity_poly.pdbx_strand_id
1 'polypeptide(L)' 'MTGMRLFLILVLVCGFGGLTFLSTWQIPAPVKTVSKIIPDERLEN' A
#
# COMPACT_ATOMS: atom_id res chain seq x y z
N MET A 1 -19.77 -25.00 1.96
CA MET A 1 -20.35 -23.89 1.17
C MET A 1 -20.15 -22.49 1.79
N THR A 2 -19.82 -22.37 3.08
CA THR A 2 -19.67 -21.07 3.77
C THR A 2 -18.36 -20.34 3.48
N GLY A 3 -17.24 -21.08 3.34
CA GLY A 3 -15.92 -20.48 3.10
C GLY A 3 -15.80 -19.75 1.76
N MET A 4 -16.35 -20.33 0.68
CA MET A 4 -16.37 -19.68 -0.65
C MET A 4 -17.16 -18.37 -0.63
N ARG A 5 -18.30 -18.32 0.07
CA ARG A 5 -19.09 -17.08 0.20
C ARG A 5 -18.30 -15.99 0.93
N LEU A 6 -17.64 -16.34 2.03
CA LEU A 6 -16.81 -15.37 2.78
C LEU A 6 -15.64 -14.86 1.95
N PHE A 7 -14.98 -15.75 1.19
CA PHE A 7 -13.90 -15.36 0.29
C PHE A 7 -14.37 -14.37 -0.79
N LEU A 8 -15.50 -14.67 -1.45
CA LEU A 8 -16.07 -13.79 -2.48
C LEU A 8 -16.47 -12.42 -1.91
N ILE A 9 -17.05 -12.39 -0.71
CA ILE A 9 -17.37 -11.14 -0.01
C ILE A 9 -16.10 -10.34 0.28
N LEU A 10 -15.04 -10.99 0.76
CA LEU A 10 -13.77 -10.33 1.05
C LEU A 10 -13.13 -9.75 -0.21
N VAL A 11 -13.13 -10.50 -1.31
CA VAL A 11 -12.65 -10.01 -2.61
C VAL A 11 -13.48 -8.82 -3.10
N LEU A 12 -14.81 -8.86 -2.94
CA LEU A 12 -15.68 -7.75 -3.31
C LEU A 12 -15.36 -6.49 -2.49
N VAL A 13 -15.26 -6.63 -1.16
CA VAL A 13 -15.01 -5.51 -0.25
C VAL A 13 -13.61 -4.93 -0.46
N CYS A 14 -12.56 -5.77 -0.51
CA CYS A 14 -11.20 -5.31 -0.75
C CYS A 14 -11.00 -4.76 -2.17
N GLY A 15 -11.64 -5.36 -3.17
CA GLY A 15 -11.59 -4.91 -4.56
C GLY A 15 -12.23 -3.54 -4.72
N PHE A 16 -13.53 -3.42 -4.41
CA PHE A 16 -14.24 -2.14 -4.55
C PHE A 16 -13.75 -1.07 -3.56
N GLY A 17 -13.45 -1.46 -2.31
CA GLY A 17 -12.84 -0.56 -1.33
C GLY A 17 -11.46 -0.07 -1.75
N GLY A 18 -10.61 -0.96 -2.28
CA GLY A 18 -9.30 -0.61 -2.80
C GLY A 18 -9.39 0.29 -4.03
N LEU A 19 -10.31 0.02 -4.96
CA LEU A 19 -10.52 0.85 -6.16
C LEU A 19 -11.00 2.25 -5.81
N THR A 20 -11.97 2.37 -4.90
CA THR A 20 -12.49 3.68 -4.45
C THR A 20 -11.45 4.46 -3.66
N PHE A 21 -10.67 3.78 -2.83
CA PHE A 21 -9.53 4.38 -2.14
C PHE A 21 -8.49 4.90 -3.14
N LEU A 22 -8.05 4.07 -4.09
CA LEU A 22 -7.07 4.48 -5.10
C LEU A 22 -7.58 5.60 -6.03
N SER A 23 -8.87 5.60 -6.36
CA SER A 23 -9.44 6.64 -7.22
C SER A 23 -9.53 8.00 -6.52
N THR A 24 -9.69 8.01 -5.20
CA THR A 24 -9.78 9.24 -4.40
C THR A 24 -8.44 9.67 -3.81
N TRP A 25 -7.47 8.76 -3.70
CA TRP A 25 -6.16 9.03 -3.15
C TRP A 25 -5.36 9.95 -4.07
N GLN A 26 -5.33 11.23 -3.74
CA GLN A 26 -4.42 12.20 -4.34
C GLN A 26 -3.06 12.06 -3.66
N ILE A 27 -2.05 11.53 -4.36
CA ILE A 27 -0.68 11.52 -3.86
C ILE A 27 -0.15 12.96 -3.96
N PRO A 28 0.09 13.66 -2.84
CA PRO A 28 0.64 15.00 -2.90
C PRO A 28 2.06 14.96 -3.48
N ALA A 29 2.47 16.05 -4.13
CA ALA A 29 3.84 16.18 -4.59
C ALA A 29 4.84 16.01 -3.42
N PRO A 30 6.01 15.41 -3.65
CA PRO A 30 7.02 15.26 -2.61
C PRO A 30 7.38 16.63 -2.01
N VAL A 31 7.07 16.82 -0.73
CA VAL A 31 7.33 18.10 -0.03
C VAL A 31 8.81 18.31 0.28
N LYS A 32 9.58 17.22 0.35
CA LYS A 32 11.01 17.20 0.63
C LYS A 32 11.67 16.02 -0.06
N THR A 33 12.78 16.28 -0.74
CA THR A 33 13.68 15.21 -1.20
C THR A 33 14.47 14.72 -0.01
N VAL A 34 14.16 13.52 0.49
CA VAL A 34 14.94 12.87 1.55
C VAL A 34 15.99 11.99 0.88
N SER A 35 17.25 12.42 0.94
CA SER A 35 18.38 11.54 0.62
C SER A 35 18.71 10.72 1.87
N LYS A 36 18.39 9.43 1.84
CA LYS A 36 18.87 8.51 2.88
C LYS A 36 20.33 8.20 2.59
N ILE A 37 21.23 8.93 3.24
CA ILE A 37 22.65 8.56 3.28
C ILE A 37 22.73 7.33 4.17
N ILE A 38 23.13 6.19 3.61
CA ILE A 38 23.50 5.02 4.42
C ILE A 38 24.94 5.28 4.89
N PRO A 39 25.18 5.43 6.20
CA PRO A 39 26.54 5.61 6.72
C PRO A 39 27.39 4.38 6.40
N ASP A 40 28.63 4.58 5.97
CA ASP A 40 29.53 3.49 5.56
C ASP A 40 29.76 2.46 6.69
N GLU A 41 29.76 2.91 7.95
CA GLU A 41 29.80 2.09 9.17
C GLU A 41 28.65 1.07 9.31
N ARG A 42 27.60 1.15 8.47
CA ARG A 42 26.45 0.23 8.44
C ARG A 42 26.53 -0.79 7.31
N LEU A 43 27.51 -0.66 6.41
CA LEU A 43 27.67 -1.48 5.21
C LEU A 43 28.74 -2.57 5.37
N GLU A 44 29.59 -2.48 6.38
CA GLU A 44 30.60 -3.49 6.69
C GLU A 44 30.05 -4.53 7.68
N ASN A 45 29.63 -5.68 7.15
CA ASN A 45 29.48 -6.94 7.90
C ASN A 45 30.26 -8.04 7.20
#